data_AF-A0A9D5GIX1-F1
#
_entry.id   AF-A0A9D5GIX1-F1
#
_cell.length_a   1.000
_cell.length_b   1.000
_cell.length_c   1.000
_cell.angle_alpha   90.00
_cell.angle_beta   90.00
_cell.angle_gamma   90.00
#
_symmetry.space_group_name_H-M   'P 1'
#
loop_
_entity.id
_entity.type
_entity.pdbx_description
1 polymer ?
#
loop_
_entity_poly.entity_id
_entity_poly.type
_entity_poly.pdbx_seq_one_letter_code
_entity_poly.pdbx_strand_id
1 'polypeptide(L)'
;MGGSAVTAYAPEVHTSYDIDFAAINGANRHEFGSAVAPLGFKAEGRDFVHAQTTYTLDLVADTPYIDRHAITEFEMLKTTLGLVRVIKFEDALADRVAAFLHWSDSQYLDVAAKALKKMANDTDWRRVRRALARLDTSLPKAAQRFKIALGRLRRAYAAGKMSSKKS
;
A
#
# COMPACT_ATOMS: atom_id res chain seq x y z
N MET A 1 -0.38 5.90 1.21
CA MET A 1 0.77 5.09 0.71
C MET A 1 0.89 3.86 1.61
N GLY A 2 1.95 3.05 1.49
CA GLY A 2 2.26 2.04 2.50
C GLY A 2 1.14 1.05 2.82
N GLY A 3 0.97 0.74 4.11
CA GLY A 3 -0.02 -0.25 4.57
C GLY A 3 -1.46 0.21 4.41
N SER A 4 -1.69 1.51 4.64
CA SER A 4 -3.00 2.14 4.48
C SER A 4 -3.51 2.10 3.04
N ALA A 5 -2.62 2.11 2.03
CA ALA A 5 -3.02 1.98 0.64
C ALA A 5 -3.69 0.62 0.36
N VAL A 6 -3.19 -0.48 0.94
CA VAL A 6 -3.85 -1.79 0.80
C VAL A 6 -5.19 -1.80 1.51
N THR A 7 -5.27 -1.20 2.70
CA THR A 7 -6.54 -1.03 3.45
C THR A 7 -7.58 -0.27 2.63
N ALA A 8 -7.20 0.73 1.84
CA ALA A 8 -8.13 1.47 0.99
C ALA A 8 -8.79 0.61 -0.10
N TYR A 9 -8.12 -0.45 -0.57
CA TYR A 9 -8.66 -1.37 -1.59
C TYR A 9 -9.32 -2.62 -1.00
N ALA A 10 -8.79 -3.16 0.10
CA ALA A 10 -9.25 -4.40 0.72
C ALA A 10 -9.26 -4.30 2.25
N PRO A 11 -10.13 -3.44 2.82
CA PRO A 11 -10.14 -3.14 4.26
C PRO A 11 -10.44 -4.36 5.15
N GLU A 12 -11.15 -5.36 4.63
CA GLU A 12 -11.47 -6.62 5.31
C GLU A 12 -10.28 -7.60 5.39
N VAL A 13 -9.24 -7.36 4.59
CA VAL A 13 -8.04 -8.21 4.57
C VAL A 13 -6.98 -7.69 5.53
N HIS A 14 -6.81 -6.37 5.57
CA HIS A 14 -5.80 -5.71 6.36
C HIS A 14 -6.26 -4.29 6.69
N THR A 15 -6.20 -3.96 7.97
CA THR A 15 -6.42 -2.59 8.46
C THR A 15 -5.10 -2.10 9.06
N SER A 16 -4.46 -1.15 8.39
CA SER A 16 -3.40 -0.35 9.00
C SER A 16 -4.03 0.70 9.90
N TYR A 17 -3.51 0.85 11.11
CA TYR A 17 -3.88 1.97 11.98
C TYR A 17 -3.03 3.22 11.73
N ASP A 18 -1.95 3.08 10.95
CA ASP A 18 -1.15 4.20 10.51
C ASP A 18 -1.49 4.57 9.05
N ILE A 19 -1.75 5.86 8.81
CA ILE A 19 -2.15 6.40 7.51
C ILE A 19 -1.00 7.24 6.95
N ASP A 20 -0.23 6.60 6.06
CA ASP A 20 0.88 7.22 5.35
C ASP A 20 0.44 8.20 4.25
N PHE A 21 0.79 9.48 4.40
CA PHE A 21 0.65 10.52 3.38
C PHE A 21 1.97 10.80 2.67
N ALA A 22 1.88 11.11 1.38
CA ALA A 22 2.99 11.69 0.62
C ALA A 22 2.58 13.08 0.11
N ALA A 23 3.38 14.09 0.43
CA ALA A 23 3.18 15.48 0.06
C ALA A 23 3.66 15.78 -1.36
N ILE A 24 2.97 15.22 -2.35
CA ILE A 24 3.26 15.38 -3.79
C ILE A 24 3.26 16.85 -4.28
N ASN A 25 2.71 17.77 -3.50
CA ASN A 25 2.70 19.20 -3.76
C ASN A 25 3.88 19.94 -3.09
N GLY A 26 4.82 19.22 -2.46
CA GLY A 26 5.92 19.80 -1.70
C GLY A 26 5.54 20.29 -0.31
N ALA A 27 4.32 19.97 0.18
CA ALA A 27 3.92 20.36 1.52
C ALA A 27 4.87 19.76 2.57
N ASN A 28 5.34 20.60 3.47
CA ASN A 28 6.17 20.14 4.58
C ASN A 28 5.32 19.67 5.77
N ARG A 29 5.98 19.08 6.76
CA ARG A 29 5.33 18.58 7.98
C ARG A 29 4.53 19.65 8.73
N HIS A 30 4.97 20.91 8.72
CA HIS A 30 4.26 22.00 9.40
C HIS A 30 2.96 22.37 8.68
N GLU A 31 2.97 22.44 7.36
CA GLU A 31 1.79 22.70 6.53
C GLU A 31 0.79 21.55 6.66
N PHE A 32 1.26 20.30 6.59
CA PHE A 32 0.42 19.13 6.82
C PHE A 32 -0.21 19.15 8.23
N GLY A 33 0.59 19.48 9.25
CA GLY A 33 0.10 19.63 10.62
C GLY A 33 -0.99 20.70 10.76
N SER A 34 -0.80 21.84 10.10
CA SER A 34 -1.81 22.90 10.07
C SER A 34 -3.11 22.46 9.38
N ALA A 35 -3.02 21.62 8.35
CA ALA A 35 -4.18 21.09 7.64
C ALA A 35 -4.99 20.06 8.46
N VAL A 36 -4.32 19.25 9.29
CA VAL A 36 -4.99 18.20 10.09
C VAL A 36 -5.38 18.65 11.50
N ALA A 37 -4.84 19.76 12.00
CA ALA A 37 -5.17 20.31 13.32
C ALA A 37 -6.67 20.63 13.52
N PRO A 38 -7.40 21.20 12.54
CA PRO A 38 -8.85 21.42 12.66
C PRO A 38 -9.66 20.12 12.79
N LEU A 39 -9.09 18.99 12.35
CA LEU A 39 -9.68 17.66 12.52
C LEU A 39 -9.37 17.05 13.90
N GLY A 40 -8.67 17.78 14.78
CA GLY A 40 -8.31 17.38 16.14
C GLY A 40 -6.98 16.65 16.27
N PHE A 41 -6.24 16.46 15.17
CA PHE A 41 -4.93 15.80 15.19
C PHE A 41 -3.84 16.72 15.76
N LYS A 42 -2.89 16.14 16.51
CA LYS A 42 -1.76 16.86 17.11
C LYS A 42 -0.47 16.11 16.80
N ALA A 43 0.61 16.85 16.57
CA ALA A 43 1.92 16.25 16.33
C ALA A 43 2.43 15.55 17.60
N GLU A 44 2.86 14.29 17.46
CA GLU A 44 3.53 13.52 18.50
C GLU A 44 4.70 12.74 17.88
N GLY A 45 5.93 13.20 18.12
CA GLY A 45 7.12 12.64 17.47
C GLY A 45 7.03 12.74 15.94
N ARG A 46 7.12 11.59 15.26
CA ARG A 46 7.01 11.53 13.80
C ARG A 46 5.56 11.60 13.31
N ASP A 47 4.62 11.19 14.15
CA ASP A 47 3.23 11.01 13.78
C ASP A 47 2.35 12.23 14.13
N PHE A 48 1.10 12.16 13.71
CA PHE A 48 0.00 12.97 14.18
C PHE A 48 -1.08 12.06 14.77
N VAL A 49 -1.44 12.32 16.02
CA VAL A 49 -2.35 11.49 16.82
C VAL A 49 -3.64 12.24 17.13
N HIS A 50 -4.71 11.50 17.44
CA HIS A 50 -5.99 12.06 17.82
C HIS A 50 -6.61 11.28 18.99
N ALA A 51 -7.09 11.97 20.03
CA ALA A 51 -7.51 11.32 21.28
C ALA A 51 -8.76 10.41 21.15
N GLN A 52 -9.60 10.64 20.14
CA GLN A 52 -10.84 9.88 19.91
C GLN A 52 -10.73 8.80 18.83
N THR A 53 -9.53 8.54 18.28
CA THR A 53 -9.35 7.48 17.29
C THR A 53 -8.01 6.79 17.47
N THR A 54 -7.94 5.51 17.10
CA THR A 54 -6.69 4.74 17.11
C THR A 54 -5.87 4.96 15.84
N TYR A 55 -6.37 5.74 14.88
CA TYR A 55 -5.63 6.06 13.66
C TYR A 55 -4.58 7.15 13.90
N THR A 56 -3.37 6.91 13.41
CA THR A 56 -2.29 7.90 13.31
C THR A 56 -2.11 8.33 11.87
N LEU A 57 -1.56 9.54 11.67
CA LEU A 57 -1.16 10.02 10.35
C LEU A 57 0.36 10.24 10.36
N ASP A 58 1.08 9.73 9.36
CA ASP A 58 2.50 10.05 9.13
C ASP A 58 2.63 10.72 7.76
N LEU A 59 3.48 11.75 7.68
CA LEU A 59 3.88 12.37 6.42
C LEU A 59 5.24 11.80 6.02
N VAL A 60 5.23 10.71 5.27
CA VAL A 60 6.40 9.84 5.07
C VAL A 60 7.32 10.28 3.94
N ALA A 61 6.83 11.10 3.00
CA ALA A 61 7.61 11.52 1.84
C ALA A 61 7.04 12.77 1.17
N ASP A 62 7.89 13.50 0.44
CA ASP A 62 7.53 14.54 -0.52
C ASP A 62 7.18 13.92 -1.90
N THR A 63 7.87 12.84 -2.27
CA THR A 63 7.57 12.03 -3.44
C THR A 63 7.32 10.58 -3.02
N PRO A 64 6.19 9.98 -3.42
CA PRO A 64 5.94 8.59 -3.11
C PRO A 64 6.88 7.67 -3.90
N TYR A 65 7.73 6.93 -3.19
CA TYR A 65 8.57 5.87 -3.78
C TYR A 65 8.07 4.50 -3.37
N ILE A 66 8.23 3.55 -4.29
CA ILE A 66 8.15 2.12 -4.00
C ILE A 66 9.49 1.53 -4.35
N ASP A 67 10.21 1.08 -3.32
CA ASP A 67 11.61 0.70 -3.44
C ASP A 67 12.44 1.84 -4.06
N ARG A 68 12.98 1.68 -5.27
CA ARG A 68 13.77 2.71 -5.97
C ARG A 68 12.97 3.50 -7.03
N HIS A 69 11.66 3.32 -7.10
CA HIS A 69 10.84 3.88 -8.17
C HIS A 69 9.87 4.93 -7.67
N ALA A 70 9.94 6.13 -8.25
CA ALA A 70 8.95 7.18 -8.02
C ALA A 70 7.59 6.79 -8.61
N ILE A 71 6.53 7.04 -7.84
CA ILE A 71 5.15 6.84 -8.27
C ILE A 71 4.59 8.16 -8.78
N THR A 72 4.23 8.17 -10.05
CA THR A 72 3.71 9.37 -10.75
C THR A 72 2.24 9.24 -11.13
N GLU A 73 1.68 8.03 -11.03
CA GLU A 73 0.29 7.74 -11.40
C GLU A 73 -0.47 7.25 -10.17
N PHE A 74 -1.71 7.73 -10.04
CA PHE A 74 -2.57 7.49 -8.89
C PHE A 74 -3.97 7.12 -9.35
N GLU A 75 -4.72 6.43 -8.48
CA GLU A 75 -6.16 6.25 -8.61
C GLU A 75 -6.89 7.29 -7.74
N MET A 76 -8.09 7.68 -8.18
CA MET A 76 -9.00 8.50 -7.39
C MET A 76 -10.12 7.62 -6.84
N LEU A 77 -10.06 7.32 -5.54
CA LEU A 77 -11.10 6.57 -4.86
C LEU A 77 -12.23 7.53 -4.45
N LYS A 78 -13.46 7.18 -4.81
CA LYS A 78 -14.66 7.93 -4.40
C LYS A 78 -15.06 7.50 -2.99
N THR A 79 -15.25 8.47 -2.12
CA THR A 79 -15.83 8.30 -0.77
C THR A 79 -17.05 9.20 -0.62
N THR A 80 -17.83 8.99 0.43
CA THR A 80 -18.95 9.90 0.79
C THR A 80 -18.46 11.31 1.14
N LEU A 81 -17.20 11.47 1.52
CA LEU A 81 -16.57 12.75 1.89
C LEU A 81 -15.78 13.38 0.74
N GLY A 82 -15.78 12.78 -0.44
CA GLY A 82 -15.07 13.27 -1.62
C GLY A 82 -14.06 12.28 -2.18
N LEU A 83 -13.15 12.79 -3.00
CA LEU A 83 -12.16 11.97 -3.69
C LEU A 83 -10.87 11.88 -2.89
N VAL A 84 -10.35 10.66 -2.74
CA VAL A 84 -9.05 10.39 -2.13
C VAL A 84 -8.09 9.89 -3.21
N ARG A 85 -6.92 10.52 -3.31
CA ARG A 85 -5.86 10.07 -4.20
C ARG A 85 -5.05 8.98 -3.52
N VAL A 86 -4.95 7.81 -4.14
CA VAL A 86 -4.23 6.64 -3.61
C VAL A 86 -3.30 6.09 -4.70
N ILE A 87 -2.15 5.53 -4.32
CA ILE A 87 -1.35 4.77 -5.28
C ILE A 87 -2.16 3.61 -5.85
N LYS A 88 -1.83 3.21 -7.08
CA LYS A 88 -2.53 2.10 -7.73
C LYS A 88 -2.45 0.83 -6.91
N PHE A 89 -3.45 -0.03 -7.04
CA PHE A 89 -3.50 -1.29 -6.31
C PHE A 89 -2.27 -2.17 -6.57
N GLU A 90 -1.82 -2.29 -7.83
CA GLU A 90 -0.61 -3.01 -8.19
C GLU A 90 0.66 -2.46 -7.54
N ASP A 91 0.72 -1.15 -7.35
CA ASP A 91 1.82 -0.45 -6.68
C ASP A 91 1.77 -0.74 -5.17
N ALA A 92 0.60 -0.64 -4.54
CA ALA A 92 0.43 -1.01 -3.13
C ALA A 92 0.84 -2.47 -2.85
N LEU A 93 0.55 -3.40 -3.76
CA LEU A 93 1.04 -4.79 -3.67
C LEU A 93 2.56 -4.87 -3.80
N ALA A 94 3.16 -4.12 -4.73
CA ALA A 94 4.60 -4.10 -4.93
C ALA A 94 5.33 -3.55 -3.70
N ASP A 95 4.78 -2.53 -3.04
CA ASP A 95 5.30 -1.98 -1.78
C ASP A 95 5.35 -3.04 -0.66
N ARG A 96 4.26 -3.80 -0.48
CA ARG A 96 4.25 -4.92 0.48
C ARG A 96 5.26 -6.01 0.10
N VAL A 97 5.44 -6.31 -1.19
CA VAL A 97 6.47 -7.27 -1.60
C VAL A 97 7.87 -6.72 -1.33
N ALA A 98 8.14 -5.45 -1.62
CA ALA A 98 9.42 -4.81 -1.30
C ALA A 98 9.76 -4.91 0.19
N ALA A 99 8.76 -4.69 1.05
CA ALA A 99 8.85 -4.90 2.49
C ALA A 99 9.14 -6.36 2.89
N PHE A 100 8.57 -7.34 2.18
CA PHE A 100 8.96 -8.73 2.39
C PHE A 100 10.41 -9.02 1.95
N LEU A 101 10.87 -8.46 0.82
CA LEU A 101 12.19 -8.74 0.27
C LEU A 101 13.32 -8.28 1.19
N HIS A 102 13.17 -7.10 1.77
CA HIS A 102 14.17 -6.45 2.60
C HIS A 102 14.11 -6.93 4.06
N TRP A 103 12.93 -7.03 4.68
CA TRP A 103 12.78 -7.35 6.11
C TRP A 103 12.57 -8.84 6.37
N SER A 104 12.33 -9.66 5.34
CA SER A 104 12.03 -11.11 5.45
C SER A 104 10.77 -11.44 6.25
N ASP A 105 9.94 -10.46 6.57
CA ASP A 105 8.72 -10.70 7.34
C ASP A 105 7.59 -11.16 6.42
N SER A 106 7.15 -12.40 6.64
CA SER A 106 6.05 -13.02 5.89
C SER A 106 4.74 -12.26 5.96
N GLN A 107 4.49 -11.46 7.01
CA GLN A 107 3.24 -10.72 7.17
C GLN A 107 2.97 -9.76 6.00
N TYR A 108 4.00 -9.11 5.47
CA TYR A 108 3.84 -8.24 4.30
C TYR A 108 3.37 -9.02 3.06
N LEU A 109 3.95 -10.19 2.83
CA LEU A 109 3.56 -11.05 1.72
C LEU A 109 2.17 -11.67 1.92
N ASP A 110 1.80 -11.98 3.17
CA ASP A 110 0.46 -12.44 3.55
C ASP A 110 -0.61 -11.43 3.17
N VAL A 111 -0.41 -10.16 3.56
CA VAL A 111 -1.31 -9.06 3.23
C VAL A 111 -1.45 -8.89 1.72
N ALA A 112 -0.32 -8.85 1.00
CA ALA A 112 -0.33 -8.72 -0.46
C ALA A 112 -1.10 -9.88 -1.14
N ALA A 113 -0.87 -11.12 -0.71
CA ALA A 113 -1.53 -12.29 -1.27
C ALA A 113 -3.03 -12.32 -0.98
N LYS A 114 -3.44 -12.02 0.25
CA LYS A 114 -4.86 -11.99 0.62
C LYS A 114 -5.60 -10.87 -0.11
N ALA A 115 -5.00 -9.68 -0.21
CA ALA A 115 -5.59 -8.54 -0.91
C ALA A 115 -5.74 -8.84 -2.41
N LEU A 116 -4.70 -9.40 -3.04
CA LEU A 116 -4.76 -9.79 -4.45
C LEU A 116 -5.80 -10.90 -4.72
N LYS A 117 -5.94 -11.86 -3.81
CA LYS A 117 -6.99 -12.89 -3.91
C LYS A 117 -8.37 -12.24 -3.90
N LYS A 118 -8.60 -11.28 -2.99
CA LYS A 118 -9.89 -10.59 -2.87
C LYS A 118 -10.21 -9.75 -4.10
N MET A 119 -9.24 -8.95 -4.54
CA MET A 119 -9.40 -8.00 -5.66
C MET A 119 -9.14 -8.63 -7.03
N ALA A 120 -9.03 -9.95 -7.11
CA ALA A 120 -8.59 -10.63 -8.32
C ALA A 120 -9.47 -10.30 -9.54
N ASN A 121 -10.77 -10.10 -9.35
CA ASN A 121 -11.69 -9.77 -10.43
C ASN A 121 -11.42 -8.42 -11.08
N ASP A 122 -11.17 -7.41 -10.25
CA ASP A 122 -10.95 -6.02 -10.67
C ASP A 122 -9.48 -5.73 -11.00
N THR A 123 -8.62 -6.74 -10.84
CA THR A 123 -7.17 -6.61 -11.05
C THR A 123 -6.71 -7.34 -12.33
N ASP A 124 -5.93 -6.64 -13.16
CA ASP A 124 -5.18 -7.25 -14.26
C ASP A 124 -3.82 -7.77 -13.74
N TRP A 125 -3.62 -9.08 -13.85
CA TRP A 125 -2.34 -9.71 -13.48
C TRP A 125 -1.13 -9.13 -14.22
N ARG A 126 -1.30 -8.64 -15.46
CA ARG A 126 -0.21 -8.01 -16.21
C ARG A 126 0.26 -6.72 -15.54
N ARG A 127 -0.66 -5.93 -14.95
CA ARG A 127 -0.33 -4.73 -14.16
C ARG A 127 0.47 -5.10 -12.91
N VAL A 128 0.00 -6.08 -12.15
CA VAL A 128 0.70 -6.59 -10.96
C VAL A 128 2.12 -7.05 -11.32
N ARG A 129 2.26 -7.87 -12.37
CA ARG A 129 3.57 -8.36 -12.80
C ARG A 129 4.51 -7.23 -13.23
N ARG A 130 4.00 -6.19 -13.90
CA ARG A 130 4.80 -5.00 -14.26
C ARG A 130 5.24 -4.21 -13.04
N ALA A 131 4.38 -4.07 -12.03
CA ALA A 131 4.75 -3.41 -10.78
C ALA A 131 5.85 -4.18 -10.04
N LEU A 132 5.69 -5.50 -9.89
CA LEU A 132 6.69 -6.36 -9.24
C LEU A 132 8.03 -6.42 -9.98
N ALA A 133 8.02 -6.35 -11.31
CA ALA A 133 9.25 -6.39 -12.12
C ALA A 133 10.17 -5.18 -11.91
N ARG A 134 9.67 -4.12 -11.27
CA ARG A 134 10.46 -2.95 -10.90
C ARG A 134 11.19 -3.11 -9.55
N LEU A 135 10.87 -4.12 -8.75
CA LEU A 135 11.51 -4.26 -7.44
C LEU A 135 13.00 -4.63 -7.57
N ASP A 136 13.83 -4.02 -6.72
CA ASP A 136 15.22 -4.38 -6.57
C ASP A 136 15.34 -5.76 -5.93
N THR A 137 15.98 -6.67 -6.67
CA THR A 137 16.23 -8.04 -6.23
C THR A 137 17.72 -8.31 -6.04
N SER A 138 18.56 -7.27 -6.09
CA SER A 138 20.02 -7.34 -5.93
C SER A 138 20.46 -7.61 -4.48
N LEU A 139 19.60 -7.33 -3.49
CA LEU A 139 19.89 -7.59 -2.09
C LEU A 139 20.11 -9.09 -1.81
N PRO A 140 20.92 -9.46 -0.79
CA PRO A 140 21.14 -10.84 -0.41
C PRO A 140 19.82 -11.58 -0.18
N LYS A 141 19.65 -12.72 -0.85
CA LYS A 141 18.44 -13.57 -0.82
C LYS A 141 17.16 -12.91 -1.36
N ALA A 142 17.18 -11.65 -1.81
CA ALA A 142 16.00 -10.98 -2.34
C ALA A 142 15.49 -11.63 -3.64
N ALA A 143 16.38 -12.05 -4.54
CA ALA A 143 15.97 -12.82 -5.73
C ALA A 143 15.25 -14.14 -5.37
N GLN A 144 15.67 -14.84 -4.32
CA GLN A 144 15.00 -16.06 -3.86
C GLN A 144 13.63 -15.73 -3.24
N ARG A 145 13.57 -14.71 -2.37
CA ARG A 145 12.31 -14.22 -1.78
C ARG A 145 11.34 -13.75 -2.86
N PHE A 146 11.82 -13.09 -3.90
CA PHE A 146 11.01 -12.63 -5.02
C PHE A 146 10.35 -13.79 -5.77
N LYS A 147 11.08 -14.88 -6.02
CA LYS A 147 10.50 -16.11 -6.60
C LYS A 147 9.37 -16.67 -5.73
N ILE A 148 9.55 -16.68 -4.40
CA ILE A 148 8.53 -17.11 -3.44
C ILE A 148 7.30 -16.19 -3.51
N ALA A 149 7.52 -14.88 -3.45
CA ALA A 149 6.47 -13.87 -3.51
C ALA A 149 5.65 -13.99 -4.80
N LEU A 150 6.32 -14.05 -5.96
CA LEU A 150 5.67 -14.18 -7.26
C LEU A 150 4.83 -15.46 -7.35
N GLY A 151 5.36 -16.60 -6.88
CA GLY A 151 4.62 -17.86 -6.86
C GLY A 151 3.38 -17.79 -5.98
N ARG A 152 3.48 -17.17 -4.81
CA ARG A 152 2.35 -17.01 -3.88
C ARG A 152 1.28 -16.07 -4.41
N LEU A 153 1.68 -14.92 -4.96
CA LEU A 153 0.75 -13.96 -5.58
C LEU A 153 0.03 -14.56 -6.79
N ARG A 154 0.72 -15.32 -7.63
CA ARG A 154 0.10 -16.00 -8.78
C ARG A 154 -0.97 -17.00 -8.33
N ARG A 155 -0.70 -17.80 -7.28
CA ARG A 155 -1.69 -18.73 -6.72
C ARG A 155 -2.88 -17.99 -6.10
N ALA A 156 -2.61 -16.91 -5.38
CA ALA A 156 -3.66 -16.07 -4.78
C ALA A 156 -4.59 -15.47 -5.84
N TYR A 157 -4.03 -14.90 -6.91
CA TYR A 157 -4.78 -14.35 -8.03
C TYR A 157 -5.67 -15.40 -8.70
N ALA A 158 -5.10 -16.58 -9.02
CA ALA A 158 -5.85 -17.68 -9.62
C ALA A 158 -7.00 -18.15 -8.70
N ALA A 159 -6.74 -18.29 -7.40
CA ALA A 159 -7.76 -18.65 -6.43
C ALA A 159 -8.91 -17.63 -6.38
N GLY A 160 -8.60 -16.33 -6.39
CA GLY A 160 -9.60 -15.26 -6.42
C GLY A 160 -10.48 -15.32 -7.66
N LYS A 161 -9.90 -15.46 -8.85
CA LYS A 161 -10.63 -15.61 -10.12
C LYS A 161 -11.54 -16.85 -10.14
N MET A 162 -11.16 -17.95 -9.49
CA MET A 162 -11.98 -19.16 -9.41
C MET A 162 -13.16 -19.03 -8.45
N SER A 163 -12.97 -18.36 -7.31
CA SER A 163 -14.04 -18.15 -6.32
C SER A 163 -15.22 -17.35 -6.88
N SER A 164 -14.96 -16.41 -7.80
CA SER A 164 -16.01 -15.61 -8.43
C SER A 164 -16.82 -16.33 -9.52
N LYS A 165 -16.33 -17.45 -10.06
CA LYS A 165 -17.06 -18.23 -11.08
C LYS A 165 -18.12 -19.16 -10.47
N LYS A 166 -18.15 -19.27 -9.14
CA LYS A 166 -19.06 -20.15 -8.39
C LYS A 166 -20.19 -19.39 -7.68
N SER A 167 -20.21 -18.07 -7.80
CA SER A 167 -21.22 -17.14 -7.26
C SER A 167 -22.01 -16.55 -8.41
#